data_AF-A0A4Y9JAJ2-F1
#
_entry.id   AF-A0A4Y9JAJ2-F1
#
_cell.length_a   1.000
_cell.length_b   1.000
_cell.length_c   1.000
_cell.angle_alpha   90.00
_cell.angle_beta   90.00
_cell.angle_gamma   90.00
#
_symmetry.space_group_name_H-M   'P 1'
#
loop_
_entity.id
_entity.type
_entity.pdbx_description
1 polymer ?
#
loop_
_entity_poly.entity_id
_entity_poly.type
_entity_poly.pdbx_seq_one_letter_code
_entity_poly.pdbx_strand_id
1 'polypeptide(L)'
;MSDIEEIKEKINRMDYWDSQVLDFNIQYFGDEAKLYIQSYKEYRETEFCWEIKFLRCFKVSYETDAGWVRQRKDIQGFSDVFGREYDVKDTFILPNTTYSAQDIAVSQHSHFLLRAKIIMDNMSIDIICQDIVIAKVQIKEQHFFWDRTR
;
A
#
# COMPACT_ATOMS: atom_id res chain seq x y z
N MET A 1 20.57 17.90 -0.84
CA MET A 1 19.12 17.79 -0.56
C MET A 1 18.97 17.11 0.80
N SER A 2 17.90 17.36 1.55
CA SER A 2 17.63 16.54 2.73
C SER A 2 17.24 15.13 2.28
N ASP A 3 17.63 14.11 3.05
CA ASP A 3 17.35 12.69 2.74
C ASP A 3 15.87 12.43 2.42
N ILE A 4 14.96 13.21 3.02
CA ILE A 4 13.52 13.14 2.76
C ILE A 4 13.10 13.60 1.36
N GLU A 5 13.75 14.63 0.78
CA GLU A 5 13.42 15.09 -0.57
C GLU A 5 13.90 14.10 -1.62
N GLU A 6 15.02 13.40 -1.37
CA GLU A 6 15.45 12.29 -2.22
C GLU A 6 14.47 11.12 -2.22
N ILE A 7 13.90 10.79 -1.05
CA ILE A 7 12.85 9.78 -0.93
C ILE A 7 11.61 10.19 -1.72
N LYS A 8 11.13 11.44 -1.55
CA LYS A 8 9.98 11.96 -2.28
C LYS A 8 10.20 11.96 -3.80
N GLU A 9 11.38 12.37 -4.26
CA GLU A 9 11.72 12.30 -5.68
C GLU A 9 11.69 10.88 -6.22
N LYS A 10 12.23 9.91 -5.46
CA LYS A 10 12.19 8.49 -5.86
C LYS A 10 10.75 7.99 -5.95
N ILE A 11 9.89 8.33 -4.98
CA ILE A 11 8.47 7.97 -4.99
C ILE A 11 7.77 8.57 -6.21
N ASN A 12 8.00 9.86 -6.50
CA ASN A 12 7.38 10.52 -7.66
C ASN A 12 7.80 9.87 -8.99
N ARG A 13 9.04 9.40 -9.11
CA ARG A 13 9.55 8.70 -10.31
C ARG A 13 9.03 7.28 -10.48
N MET A 14 8.30 6.74 -9.49
CA MET A 14 7.71 5.42 -9.60
C MET A 14 6.48 5.39 -10.52
N ASP A 15 5.86 6.56 -10.78
CA ASP A 15 4.58 6.70 -11.48
C ASP A 15 3.52 5.74 -10.91
N TYR A 16 3.44 5.68 -9.58
CA TYR A 16 2.65 4.69 -8.84
C TYR A 16 1.14 4.98 -8.82
N TRP A 17 0.70 6.19 -9.21
CA TRP A 17 -0.71 6.56 -9.20
C TRP A 17 -1.52 5.56 -10.02
N ASP A 18 -2.59 5.05 -9.42
CA ASP A 18 -3.46 3.99 -9.96
C ASP A 18 -2.76 2.64 -10.23
N SER A 19 -1.50 2.48 -9.78
CA SER A 19 -0.79 1.20 -9.86
C SER A 19 -1.27 0.25 -8.78
N GLN A 20 -1.37 -1.02 -9.12
CA GLN A 20 -1.79 -2.05 -8.18
C GLN A 20 -0.75 -2.26 -7.08
N VAL A 21 -1.17 -2.25 -5.82
CA VAL A 21 -0.39 -2.77 -4.71
C VAL A 21 -0.47 -4.29 -4.72
N LEU A 22 0.69 -4.93 -4.81
CA LEU A 22 0.84 -6.38 -4.94
C LEU A 22 0.86 -7.07 -3.57
N ASP A 23 1.49 -6.45 -2.57
CA ASP A 23 1.58 -7.00 -1.22
C ASP A 23 1.96 -5.90 -0.21
N PHE A 24 1.53 -6.07 1.03
CA PHE A 24 1.98 -5.29 2.18
C PHE A 24 2.25 -6.24 3.34
N ASN A 25 3.52 -6.41 3.70
CA ASN A 25 3.93 -7.35 4.73
C ASN A 25 4.71 -6.68 5.86
N ILE A 26 4.54 -7.27 7.05
CA ILE A 26 5.24 -6.88 8.27
C ILE A 26 6.21 -8.00 8.63
N GLN A 27 7.48 -7.64 8.83
CA GLN A 27 8.55 -8.57 9.12
C GLN A 27 9.26 -8.18 10.43
N TYR A 28 10.05 -9.11 10.97
CA TYR A 28 10.86 -8.90 12.18
C TYR A 28 10.06 -8.30 13.34
N PHE A 29 8.92 -8.91 13.67
CA PHE A 29 8.04 -8.48 14.77
C PHE A 29 7.53 -7.03 14.67
N GLY A 30 7.46 -6.48 13.46
CA GLY A 30 7.01 -5.11 13.24
C GLY A 30 8.13 -4.09 13.03
N ASP A 31 9.40 -4.50 13.13
CA ASP A 31 10.54 -3.61 12.91
C ASP A 31 10.70 -3.22 11.43
N GLU A 32 10.25 -4.09 10.51
CA GLU A 32 10.22 -3.76 9.08
C GLU A 32 8.81 -3.92 8.50
N ALA A 33 8.44 -2.98 7.64
CA ALA A 33 7.26 -3.10 6.78
C ALA A 33 7.70 -2.99 5.32
N LYS A 34 7.06 -3.74 4.43
CA LYS A 34 7.36 -3.73 2.99
C LYS A 34 6.10 -3.57 2.18
N LEU A 35 6.11 -2.62 1.26
CA LEU A 35 5.04 -2.37 0.30
C LEU A 35 5.56 -2.68 -1.11
N TYR A 36 4.82 -3.50 -1.85
CA TYR A 36 5.14 -3.86 -3.23
C TYR A 36 4.10 -3.25 -4.16
N ILE A 37 4.54 -2.51 -5.16
CA ILE A 37 3.66 -1.83 -6.12
C ILE A 37 4.05 -2.26 -7.53
N GLN A 38 3.03 -2.62 -8.33
CA GLN A 38 3.18 -2.95 -9.73
C GLN A 38 3.96 -1.85 -10.45
N SER A 39 4.89 -2.26 -11.31
CA SER A 39 5.56 -1.33 -12.21
C SER A 39 5.11 -1.59 -13.64
N TYR A 40 4.98 -0.51 -14.40
CA TYR A 40 4.59 -0.55 -15.81
C TYR A 40 5.73 -0.07 -16.70
N LYS A 41 5.78 -0.62 -17.90
CA LYS A 41 6.59 -0.10 -19.01
C LYS A 41 5.72 -0.12 -20.26
N GLU A 42 5.55 1.03 -20.91
CA GLU A 42 4.74 1.15 -22.14
C GLU A 42 3.32 0.55 -21.97
N TYR A 43 2.70 0.81 -20.82
CA TYR A 43 1.35 0.31 -20.45
C TYR A 43 1.24 -1.21 -20.36
N ARG A 44 2.35 -1.92 -20.16
CA ARG A 44 2.39 -3.35 -19.90
C ARG A 44 3.02 -3.63 -18.54
N GLU A 45 2.50 -4.65 -17.87
CA GLU A 45 3.12 -5.20 -16.67
C GLU A 45 4.54 -5.66 -16.98
N THR A 46 5.44 -5.46 -16.03
CA THR A 46 6.82 -5.91 -16.14
C THR A 46 7.09 -7.06 -15.18
N GLU A 47 8.17 -7.79 -15.42
CA GLU A 47 8.68 -8.82 -14.48
C GLU A 47 9.21 -8.22 -13.17
N PHE A 48 9.22 -6.88 -13.06
CA PHE A 48 9.68 -6.14 -11.90
C PHE A 48 8.52 -5.39 -11.23
N CYS A 49 8.65 -5.22 -9.92
CA CYS A 49 7.80 -4.34 -9.13
C CYS A 49 8.67 -3.36 -8.34
N TRP A 50 8.05 -2.31 -7.83
CA TRP A 50 8.68 -1.42 -6.87
C TRP A 50 8.51 -2.00 -5.47
N GLU A 51 9.60 -2.07 -4.72
CA GLU A 51 9.64 -2.43 -3.31
C GLU A 51 9.97 -1.16 -2.50
N ILE A 52 9.12 -0.83 -1.54
CA ILE A 52 9.38 0.20 -0.53
C ILE A 52 9.53 -0.49 0.82
N LYS A 53 10.73 -0.43 1.41
CA LYS A 53 11.00 -0.90 2.77
C LYS A 53 10.99 0.25 3.74
N PHE A 54 10.26 0.07 4.83
CA PHE A 54 10.28 0.93 6.00
C PHE A 54 11.07 0.19 7.08
N LEU A 55 12.19 0.77 7.53
CA LEU A 55 13.13 0.11 8.42
C LEU A 55 13.10 0.75 9.81
N ARG A 56 13.28 -0.08 10.85
CA ARG A 56 13.28 0.35 12.25
C ARG A 56 12.00 1.11 12.57
N CYS A 57 10.87 0.45 12.28
CA CYS A 57 9.53 0.98 12.45
C CYS A 57 9.21 1.17 13.93
N PHE A 58 8.88 2.41 14.29
CA PHE A 58 8.37 2.75 15.63
C PHE A 58 6.88 2.46 15.74
N LYS A 59 6.12 2.72 14.66
CA LYS A 59 4.67 2.51 14.65
C LYS A 59 4.21 2.17 13.23
N VAL A 60 3.37 1.15 13.11
CA VAL A 60 2.62 0.85 11.90
C VAL A 60 1.15 0.75 12.29
N SER A 61 0.30 1.54 11.63
CA SER A 61 -1.15 1.47 11.79
C SER A 61 -1.82 1.48 10.43
N TYR A 62 -2.93 0.77 10.31
CA TYR A 62 -3.73 0.79 9.10
C TYR A 62 -5.22 0.79 9.42
N GLU A 63 -6.00 1.34 8.51
CA GLU A 63 -7.46 1.27 8.52
C GLU A 63 -7.90 0.70 7.17
N THR A 64 -8.89 -0.18 7.20
CA THR A 64 -9.46 -0.77 5.98
C THR A 64 -10.94 -0.42 5.85
N ASP A 65 -11.46 -0.54 4.65
CA ASP A 65 -12.89 -0.38 4.33
C ASP A 65 -13.83 -1.32 5.10
N ALA A 66 -13.32 -2.36 5.76
CA ALA A 66 -14.09 -3.18 6.70
C ALA A 66 -14.72 -2.35 7.85
N GLY A 67 -14.06 -1.26 8.27
CA GLY A 67 -14.59 -0.33 9.27
C GLY A 67 -15.35 0.85 8.66
N TRP A 68 -15.43 0.97 7.33
CA TRP A 68 -16.08 2.10 6.68
C TRP A 68 -17.59 1.88 6.64
N VAL A 69 -18.32 2.89 7.12
CA VAL A 69 -19.78 2.92 7.08
C VAL A 69 -20.22 3.50 5.75
N ARG A 70 -20.64 2.66 4.80
CA ARG A 70 -21.34 3.13 3.60
C ARG A 70 -22.81 3.28 3.92
N GLN A 71 -23.32 4.52 3.88
CA GLN A 71 -24.76 4.77 3.91
C GLN A 71 -25.32 4.54 2.50
N ARG A 72 -26.17 3.53 2.33
CA ARG A 72 -27.09 3.49 1.18
C ARG A 72 -28.37 4.21 1.57
N LYS A 73 -28.78 5.21 0.78
CA LYS A 73 -30.17 5.70 0.85
C LYS A 73 -31.03 4.66 0.16
N ASP A 74 -31.85 3.95 0.93
CA ASP A 74 -32.96 3.21 0.36
C ASP A 74 -34.12 4.17 -0.01
N ILE A 75 -35.16 3.64 -0.65
CA ILE A 75 -36.35 4.42 -1.07
C ILE A 75 -37.18 4.87 0.15
N GLN A 76 -36.90 4.37 1.36
CA GLN A 76 -37.70 4.55 2.58
C GLN A 76 -37.02 5.39 3.68
N GLY A 77 -35.78 5.85 3.47
CA GLY A 77 -35.06 6.72 4.40
C GLY A 77 -34.27 5.99 5.50
N PHE A 78 -34.09 4.67 5.39
CA PHE A 78 -33.19 3.91 6.26
C PHE A 78 -31.77 3.91 5.67
N SER A 79 -30.81 4.38 6.46
CA SER A 79 -29.39 4.29 6.14
C SER A 79 -28.85 2.96 6.64
N ASP A 80 -28.86 1.95 5.80
CA ASP A 80 -28.14 0.73 6.12
C ASP A 80 -26.64 1.01 6.11
N VAL A 81 -25.98 0.68 7.22
CA VAL A 81 -24.54 0.76 7.44
C VAL A 81 -23.94 -0.57 7.04
N PHE A 82 -23.46 -0.70 5.80
CA PHE A 82 -22.80 -1.94 5.36
C PHE A 82 -21.27 -1.76 5.44
N GLY A 83 -20.64 -2.53 6.34
CA GLY A 83 -19.21 -2.84 6.24
C GLY A 83 -18.96 -3.91 5.17
N ARG A 84 -17.69 -4.17 4.84
CA ARG A 84 -17.34 -5.25 3.89
C ARG A 84 -17.74 -6.62 4.45
N GLU A 85 -18.66 -7.33 3.77
CA GLU A 85 -19.20 -8.63 4.20
C GLU A 85 -18.48 -9.85 3.59
N TYR A 86 -17.37 -9.63 2.90
CA TYR A 86 -16.62 -10.69 2.21
C TYR A 86 -15.13 -10.64 2.54
N ASP A 87 -14.51 -11.82 2.51
CA ASP A 87 -13.06 -12.00 2.58
C ASP A 87 -12.44 -11.56 1.25
N VAL A 88 -11.51 -10.59 1.27
CA VAL A 88 -10.91 -10.08 0.02
C VAL A 88 -10.19 -11.17 -0.76
N LYS A 89 -9.58 -12.14 -0.06
CA LYS A 89 -8.94 -13.33 -0.67
C LYS A 89 -9.90 -14.17 -1.54
N ASP A 90 -11.20 -14.09 -1.29
CA ASP A 90 -12.24 -14.89 -1.96
C ASP A 90 -12.93 -14.10 -3.08
N THR A 91 -12.50 -12.85 -3.32
CA THR A 91 -13.12 -11.97 -4.33
C THR A 91 -12.47 -12.19 -5.68
N PHE A 92 -13.09 -13.00 -6.54
CA PHE A 92 -12.60 -13.27 -7.90
C PHE A 92 -12.84 -12.13 -8.91
N ILE A 93 -13.53 -11.06 -8.51
CA ILE A 93 -14.18 -10.17 -9.49
C ILE A 93 -13.26 -9.06 -10.00
N LEU A 94 -12.25 -8.58 -9.27
CA LEU A 94 -11.41 -7.50 -9.78
C LEU A 94 -9.95 -7.66 -9.32
N PRO A 95 -9.09 -8.31 -10.12
CA PRO A 95 -7.64 -8.28 -9.91
C PRO A 95 -7.09 -6.84 -9.94
N ASN A 96 -7.84 -5.85 -10.47
CA ASN A 96 -7.31 -4.54 -10.81
C ASN A 96 -7.94 -3.35 -10.05
N THR A 97 -8.78 -3.54 -9.02
CA THR A 97 -9.54 -2.39 -8.46
C THR A 97 -9.71 -2.33 -6.95
N THR A 98 -9.11 -3.24 -6.17
CA THR A 98 -9.31 -3.18 -4.71
C THR A 98 -8.16 -2.52 -3.99
N TYR A 99 -6.96 -2.52 -4.57
CA TYR A 99 -5.73 -2.11 -3.89
C TYR A 99 -4.88 -1.20 -4.77
N SER A 100 -5.47 -0.26 -5.50
CA SER A 100 -4.70 0.72 -6.26
C SER A 100 -4.11 1.77 -5.34
N ALA A 101 -2.83 2.09 -5.51
CA ALA A 101 -2.16 3.15 -4.79
C ALA A 101 -2.65 4.52 -5.30
N GLN A 102 -3.13 5.36 -4.39
CA GLN A 102 -3.64 6.70 -4.71
C GLN A 102 -2.64 7.79 -4.32
N ASP A 103 -2.06 7.69 -3.13
CA ASP A 103 -1.10 8.68 -2.62
C ASP A 103 -0.08 8.02 -1.69
N ILE A 104 1.18 8.47 -1.80
CA ILE A 104 2.27 8.10 -0.90
C ILE A 104 3.00 9.37 -0.50
N ALA A 105 2.71 9.85 0.70
CA ALA A 105 3.28 11.07 1.25
C ALA A 105 4.30 10.77 2.34
N VAL A 106 5.51 11.33 2.21
CA VAL A 106 6.57 11.22 3.23
C VAL A 106 6.82 12.58 3.87
N SER A 107 6.88 12.61 5.20
CA SER A 107 7.07 13.82 6.00
C SER A 107 7.97 13.55 7.21
N GLN A 108 8.58 14.60 7.76
CA GLN A 108 9.32 14.49 9.01
C GLN A 108 8.34 14.26 10.17
N HIS A 109 8.62 13.29 11.04
CA HIS A 109 7.86 13.07 12.27
C HIS A 109 8.55 13.65 13.50
N SER A 110 9.82 13.30 13.71
CA SER A 110 10.70 13.84 14.77
C SER A 110 12.14 13.81 14.27
N HIS A 111 13.15 14.24 15.04
CA HIS A 111 14.52 14.42 14.56
C HIS A 111 15.11 13.22 13.78
N PHE A 112 14.78 11.98 14.18
CA PHE A 112 15.27 10.74 13.56
C PHE A 112 14.15 9.85 12.99
N LEU A 113 12.90 10.34 12.95
CA LEU A 113 11.76 9.58 12.46
C LEU A 113 11.09 10.27 11.28
N LEU A 114 10.79 9.46 10.27
CA LEU A 114 9.97 9.78 9.12
C LEU A 114 8.57 9.22 9.32
N ARG A 115 7.59 9.88 8.72
CA ARG A 115 6.22 9.38 8.60
C ARG A 115 5.88 9.20 7.13
N ALA A 116 5.49 7.99 6.75
CA ALA A 116 4.93 7.67 5.46
C ALA A 116 3.43 7.40 5.60
N LYS A 117 2.62 8.15 4.85
CA LYS A 117 1.19 7.91 4.71
C LYS A 117 0.92 7.37 3.32
N ILE A 118 0.29 6.21 3.26
CA ILE A 118 -0.10 5.55 2.02
C ILE A 118 -1.61 5.47 1.99
N ILE A 119 -2.20 5.95 0.90
CA ILE A 119 -3.64 5.90 0.65
C ILE A 119 -3.89 4.99 -0.55
N MET A 120 -4.84 4.08 -0.37
CA MET A 120 -5.31 3.13 -1.36
C MET A 120 -6.84 3.16 -1.41
N ASP A 121 -7.43 2.55 -2.43
CA ASP A 121 -8.90 2.54 -2.63
C ASP A 121 -9.70 2.06 -1.41
N ASN A 122 -9.19 1.07 -0.69
CA ASN A 122 -9.88 0.41 0.43
C ASN A 122 -9.07 0.40 1.73
N MET A 123 -7.93 1.09 1.77
CA MET A 123 -6.98 1.03 2.89
C MET A 123 -6.19 2.32 3.03
N SER A 124 -5.95 2.73 4.26
CA SER A 124 -4.95 3.75 4.58
C SER A 124 -3.90 3.16 5.52
N ILE A 125 -2.64 3.49 5.30
CA ILE A 125 -1.52 3.00 6.09
C ILE A 125 -0.71 4.21 6.58
N ASP A 126 -0.39 4.21 7.86
CA ASP A 126 0.42 5.23 8.51
C ASP A 126 1.61 4.57 9.21
N ILE A 127 2.80 4.85 8.70
CA ILE A 127 4.06 4.22 9.12
C ILE A 127 4.99 5.30 9.66
N ILE A 128 5.53 5.07 10.85
CA ILE A 128 6.58 5.89 11.46
C ILE A 128 7.83 5.00 11.58
N CYS A 129 8.92 5.40 10.92
CA CYS A 129 10.14 4.61 10.81
C CYS A 129 11.38 5.51 10.78
N GLN A 130 12.57 4.95 10.90
CA GLN A 130 13.81 5.73 10.82
C GLN A 130 14.30 5.91 9.38
N ASP A 131 13.94 5.01 8.47
CA ASP A 131 14.54 4.97 7.14
C ASP A 131 13.60 4.30 6.12
N ILE A 132 13.73 4.72 4.86
CA ILE A 132 12.91 4.26 3.73
C ILE A 132 13.82 3.93 2.56
N VAL A 133 13.78 2.66 2.12
CA VAL A 133 14.57 2.18 0.98
C VAL A 133 13.62 1.80 -0.16
N ILE A 134 13.89 2.32 -1.35
CA ILE A 134 13.08 2.08 -2.56
C ILE A 134 13.95 1.38 -3.60
N ALA A 135 13.46 0.26 -4.13
CA ALA A 135 14.17 -0.55 -5.13
C ALA A 135 13.22 -1.12 -6.18
N LYS A 136 13.74 -1.45 -7.37
CA LYS A 136 13.08 -2.38 -8.29
C LYS A 136 13.52 -3.80 -7.99
N VAL A 137 12.57 -4.72 -7.85
CA VAL A 137 12.83 -6.12 -7.54
C VAL A 137 12.06 -7.02 -8.50
N GLN A 138 12.55 -8.24 -8.73
CA GLN A 138 11.86 -9.22 -9.59
C GLN A 138 10.67 -9.83 -8.88
N ILE A 139 9.50 -9.83 -9.54
CA ILE A 139 8.24 -10.33 -8.99
C ILE A 139 8.36 -11.81 -8.61
N LYS A 140 8.97 -12.64 -9.47
CA LYS A 140 9.13 -14.09 -9.23
C LYS A 140 9.96 -14.44 -7.98
N GLU A 141 10.74 -13.48 -7.46
CA GLU A 141 11.54 -13.65 -6.24
C GLU A 141 10.77 -13.20 -4.99
N GLN A 142 9.66 -12.46 -5.18
CA GLN A 142 8.81 -12.00 -4.10
C GLN A 142 7.66 -13.00 -3.94
N HIS A 143 7.75 -13.83 -2.92
CA HIS A 143 6.76 -14.89 -2.64
C HIS A 143 5.42 -14.33 -2.13
N PHE A 144 4.68 -13.64 -2.99
CA PHE A 144 3.43 -12.96 -2.64
C PHE A 144 2.32 -13.93 -2.22
N PHE A 145 1.43 -13.47 -1.34
CA PHE A 145 0.38 -14.32 -0.74
C PHE A 145 -0.62 -14.90 -1.76
N TRP A 146 -0.79 -14.23 -2.91
CA TRP A 146 -1.72 -14.63 -3.97
C TRP A 146 -1.08 -15.49 -5.05
N ASP A 147 0.24 -15.69 -5.02
CA ASP A 147 0.92 -16.59 -5.94
C ASP A 147 0.58 -18.05 -5.59
N ARG A 148 -0.31 -18.64 -6.40
CA ARG A 148 -0.80 -20.01 -6.25
C ARG A 148 0.11 -21.06 -6.89
N THR A 149 1.25 -20.69 -7.48
CA THR A 149 2.16 -21.65 -8.14
C THR A 149 3.09 -22.40 -7.19
N ARG A 150 2.65 -22.60 -5.94
CA ARG A 150 3.31 -23.44 -4.94
C ARG A 150 2.73 -24.83 -4.90
#